data_AF-A0A1G3RBS8-F1
#
_entry.id   AF-A0A1G3RBS8-F1
#
_cell.length_a   1.000
_cell.length_b   1.000
_cell.length_c   1.000
_cell.angle_alpha   90.00
_cell.angle_beta   90.00
_cell.angle_gamma   90.00
#
_symmetry.space_group_name_H-M   'P 1'
#
loop_
_entity.id
_entity.type
_entity.pdbx_description
1 polymer ?
#
loop_
_entity_poly.entity_id
_entity_poly.type
_entity_poly.pdbx_seq_one_letter_code
_entity_poly.pdbx_strand_id
1 'polypeptide(L)'
;MELIESYLNRVRSHLHLDPRTEGRIIRELKSHFAEQVAELRERGMGAQDCAKEAVRCSGRPQSLARLFYAVYCQGSWTDALLALQPHLLVAALFLTHLWTSPLVLLASFGGVLYVALSGWARGRPNWLYPWIGYSLTPLIATVFYSMDFVYRSARDLLLGSRLSLQHVQLLLFVTLYALFIGLMALSVVRVVKRDWLLASYMIFPLPVLGVWISEIARIGVRFNSADPASYAWDRPMTAAFVLLGICAALFLRIRRRLARILLLGATCLGATILVGRVLLQTSTMLTLRLLVGLPLFTLLAPALLEQILGHGEPIRPAQDSGRPQAR
;
A
#
# COMPACT_ATOMS: atom_id res chain seq x y z
N MET A 1 -30.48 -21.71 14.52
CA MET A 1 -29.05 -21.33 14.67
C MET A 1 -28.34 -21.33 13.33
N GLU A 2 -28.35 -22.42 12.55
CA GLU A 2 -27.68 -22.49 11.23
C GLU A 2 -28.06 -21.37 10.24
N LEU A 3 -29.34 -20.97 10.19
CA LEU A 3 -29.80 -19.87 9.33
C LEU A 3 -29.12 -18.52 9.66
N ILE A 4 -28.90 -18.24 10.95
CA ILE A 4 -28.25 -17.01 11.41
C ILE A 4 -26.75 -17.07 11.07
N GLU A 5 -26.11 -18.23 11.21
CA GLU A 5 -24.70 -18.38 10.84
C GLU A 5 -24.47 -18.23 9.33
N SER A 6 -25.37 -18.78 8.50
CA SER A 6 -25.34 -18.59 7.05
C SER A 6 -25.53 -17.11 6.66
N TYR A 7 -26.45 -16.40 7.34
CA TYR A 7 -26.65 -14.97 7.13
C TYR A 7 -25.42 -14.14 7.53
N LEU A 8 -24.85 -14.38 8.71
CA LEU A 8 -23.66 -13.68 9.20
C LEU A 8 -22.44 -13.93 8.31
N ASN A 9 -22.28 -15.14 7.76
CA ASN A 9 -21.22 -15.42 6.79
C ASN A 9 -21.40 -14.62 5.49
N ARG A 10 -22.63 -14.42 5.02
CA ARG A 10 -22.91 -13.53 3.88
C ARG A 10 -22.67 -12.06 4.23
N VAL A 11 -22.95 -11.61 5.45
CA VAL A 11 -22.61 -10.24 5.88
C VAL A 11 -21.09 -10.05 5.91
N ARG A 12 -20.37 -11.00 6.52
CA ARG A 12 -18.90 -11.06 6.57
C ARG A 12 -18.28 -10.95 5.17
N SER A 13 -18.77 -11.72 4.20
CA SER A 13 -18.23 -11.71 2.84
C SER A 13 -18.39 -10.37 2.10
N HIS A 14 -19.26 -9.47 2.60
CA HIS A 14 -19.49 -8.15 2.01
C HIS A 14 -18.99 -6.98 2.89
N LEU A 15 -18.45 -7.26 4.08
CA LEU A 15 -18.05 -6.23 5.04
C LEU A 15 -16.74 -5.54 4.63
N HIS A 16 -15.80 -6.24 4.00
CA HIS A 16 -14.52 -5.70 3.51
C HIS A 16 -13.79 -4.78 4.53
N LEU A 17 -13.81 -5.14 5.82
CA LEU A 17 -13.12 -4.43 6.91
C LEU A 17 -11.85 -5.18 7.34
N ASP A 18 -11.08 -4.62 8.28
CA ASP A 18 -9.96 -5.36 8.87
C ASP A 18 -10.45 -6.56 9.70
N PRO A 19 -9.70 -7.67 9.79
CA PRO A 19 -10.17 -8.92 10.39
C PRO A 19 -10.56 -8.79 11.87
N ARG A 20 -9.96 -7.85 12.61
CA ARG A 20 -10.27 -7.64 14.03
C ARG A 20 -11.62 -6.93 14.18
N THR A 21 -11.84 -5.86 13.43
CA THR A 21 -13.11 -5.12 13.43
C THR A 21 -14.23 -5.97 12.86
N GLU A 22 -13.98 -6.69 11.76
CA GLU A 22 -14.94 -7.63 11.19
C GLU A 22 -15.32 -8.73 12.19
N GLY A 23 -14.33 -9.36 12.84
CA GLY A 23 -14.58 -10.37 13.87
C GLY A 23 -15.33 -9.83 15.09
N ARG A 24 -15.12 -8.55 15.45
CA ARG A 24 -15.87 -7.89 16.52
C ARG A 24 -17.33 -7.65 16.12
N ILE A 25 -17.56 -7.07 14.94
CA ILE A 25 -18.90 -6.78 14.41
C ILE A 25 -19.72 -8.06 14.26
N ILE A 26 -19.13 -9.13 13.73
CA ILE A 26 -19.84 -10.41 13.58
C ILE A 26 -20.18 -11.03 14.94
N ARG A 27 -19.32 -10.87 15.95
CA ARG A 27 -19.59 -11.35 17.32
C ARG A 27 -20.71 -10.54 17.98
N GLU A 28 -20.70 -9.22 17.81
CA GLU A 28 -21.71 -8.31 18.32
C GLU A 28 -23.07 -8.57 17.67
N LEU A 29 -23.10 -8.74 16.33
CA LEU A 29 -24.29 -9.18 15.60
C LEU A 29 -24.78 -10.55 16.08
N LYS A 30 -23.88 -11.52 16.30
CA LYS A 30 -24.25 -12.85 16.82
C LYS A 30 -24.91 -12.75 18.20
N SER A 31 -24.40 -11.90 19.09
CA SER A 31 -25.03 -11.62 20.40
C SER A 31 -26.41 -11.01 20.23
N HIS A 32 -26.52 -9.98 19.40
CA HIS A 32 -27.80 -9.30 19.15
C HIS A 32 -28.87 -10.24 18.56
N PHE A 33 -28.48 -11.11 17.62
CA PHE A 33 -29.40 -12.12 17.09
C PHE A 33 -29.78 -13.17 18.14
N ALA A 34 -28.88 -13.54 19.05
CA ALA A 34 -29.19 -14.47 20.14
C ALA A 34 -30.20 -13.84 21.13
N GLU A 35 -30.03 -12.56 21.45
CA GLU A 35 -30.95 -11.79 22.28
C GLU A 35 -32.33 -11.66 21.62
N GLN A 36 -32.39 -11.29 20.33
CA GLN A 36 -33.67 -11.21 19.59
C GLN A 36 -34.40 -12.56 19.53
N VAL A 37 -33.66 -13.66 19.32
CA VAL A 37 -34.26 -15.00 19.29
C VAL A 37 -34.80 -15.40 20.68
N ALA A 38 -34.11 -15.03 21.76
CA ALA A 38 -34.58 -15.26 23.12
C ALA A 38 -35.87 -14.49 23.40
N GLU A 39 -35.92 -13.20 23.04
CA GLU A 39 -37.10 -12.35 23.22
C GLU A 39 -38.31 -12.86 22.40
N LEU A 40 -38.10 -13.27 21.15
CA LEU A 40 -39.16 -13.84 20.31
C LEU A 40 -39.69 -15.18 20.87
N ARG A 41 -38.82 -15.95 21.52
CA ARG A 41 -39.18 -17.22 22.15
C ARG A 41 -39.97 -17.01 23.43
N GLU A 42 -39.63 -15.99 24.23
CA GLU A 42 -40.41 -15.58 25.41
C GLU A 42 -41.83 -15.13 25.02
N ARG A 43 -42.00 -14.56 23.82
CA ARG A 43 -43.30 -14.21 23.24
C ARG A 43 -44.07 -15.42 22.67
N GLY A 44 -43.59 -16.65 22.89
CA GLY A 44 -44.28 -17.89 22.52
C GLY A 44 -44.07 -18.34 21.07
N MET A 45 -43.11 -17.76 20.34
CA MET A 45 -42.85 -18.12 18.94
C MET A 45 -41.97 -19.37 18.84
N GLY A 46 -42.23 -20.22 17.84
CA GLY A 46 -41.49 -21.47 17.63
C GLY A 46 -40.01 -21.24 17.30
N ALA A 47 -39.12 -22.09 17.81
CA ALA A 47 -37.67 -21.87 17.73
C ALA A 47 -37.09 -21.70 16.30
N GLN A 48 -37.71 -22.33 15.29
CA GLN A 48 -37.32 -22.15 13.89
C GLN A 48 -37.87 -20.85 13.29
N ASP A 49 -39.06 -20.43 13.70
CA ASP A 49 -39.70 -19.20 13.24
C ASP A 49 -39.03 -17.96 13.82
N CYS A 50 -38.56 -18.01 15.08
CA CYS A 50 -37.80 -16.91 15.70
C CYS A 50 -36.56 -16.54 14.90
N ALA A 51 -35.79 -17.54 14.44
CA ALA A 51 -34.57 -17.29 13.69
C ALA A 51 -34.85 -16.73 12.29
N LYS A 52 -35.94 -17.18 11.66
CA LYS A 52 -36.37 -16.69 10.34
C LYS A 52 -36.88 -15.26 10.43
N GLU A 53 -37.63 -14.94 11.48
CA GLU A 53 -38.16 -13.61 11.73
C GLU A 53 -37.05 -12.61 12.06
N ALA A 54 -36.10 -12.97 12.94
CA ALA A 54 -34.95 -12.11 13.27
C ALA A 54 -34.12 -11.74 12.02
N VAL A 55 -33.86 -12.72 11.13
CA VAL A 55 -33.18 -12.48 9.85
C VAL A 55 -34.03 -11.59 8.93
N ARG A 56 -35.35 -11.77 8.90
CA ARG A 56 -36.27 -10.96 8.08
C ARG A 56 -36.26 -9.49 8.53
N CYS A 57 -36.33 -9.24 9.84
CA CYS A 57 -36.30 -7.90 10.43
C CYS A 57 -34.98 -7.15 10.15
N SER A 58 -33.87 -7.88 10.06
CA SER A 58 -32.54 -7.31 9.80
C SER A 58 -32.29 -6.92 8.34
N GLY A 59 -33.17 -7.35 7.42
CA GLY A 59 -33.08 -7.01 6.01
C GLY A 59 -31.95 -7.73 5.25
N ARG A 60 -31.62 -7.23 4.06
CA ARG A 60 -30.65 -7.89 3.16
C ARG A 60 -29.22 -7.82 3.72
N PRO A 61 -28.43 -8.92 3.68
CA PRO A 61 -27.06 -8.97 4.17
C PRO A 61 -26.16 -7.86 3.59
N GLN A 62 -26.36 -7.52 2.31
CA GLN A 62 -25.57 -6.51 1.62
C GLN A 62 -25.87 -5.09 2.12
N SER A 63 -27.12 -4.81 2.49
CA SER A 63 -27.51 -3.51 3.04
C SER A 63 -26.92 -3.33 4.43
N LEU A 64 -27.01 -4.38 5.26
CA LEU A 64 -26.42 -4.39 6.59
C LEU A 64 -24.90 -4.24 6.52
N ALA A 65 -24.24 -5.01 5.66
CA ALA A 65 -22.81 -4.91 5.43
C ALA A 65 -22.39 -3.51 4.96
N ARG A 66 -23.16 -2.87 4.07
CA ARG A 66 -22.91 -1.47 3.63
C ARG A 66 -23.07 -0.47 4.77
N LEU A 67 -24.03 -0.65 5.66
CA LEU A 67 -24.24 0.26 6.80
C LEU A 67 -23.07 0.17 7.78
N PHE A 68 -22.70 -1.05 8.17
CA PHE A 68 -21.55 -1.29 9.03
C PHE A 68 -20.25 -0.85 8.35
N TYR A 69 -20.07 -1.12 7.07
CA TYR A 69 -18.95 -0.58 6.30
C TYR A 69 -18.96 0.95 6.33
N ALA A 70 -20.09 1.62 6.10
CA ALA A 70 -20.14 3.09 6.11
C ALA A 70 -19.77 3.71 7.46
N VAL A 71 -20.11 3.04 8.57
CA VAL A 71 -19.79 3.47 9.94
C VAL A 71 -18.33 3.16 10.30
N TYR A 72 -17.85 1.96 9.96
CA TYR A 72 -16.55 1.44 10.38
C TYR A 72 -15.42 1.59 9.36
N CYS A 73 -15.71 1.99 8.12
CA CYS A 73 -14.69 2.23 7.08
C CYS A 73 -14.03 3.62 7.22
N GLN A 74 -14.49 4.47 8.14
CA GLN A 74 -13.69 5.64 8.52
C GLN A 74 -12.52 5.17 9.39
N GLY A 75 -11.31 5.32 8.85
CA GLY A 75 -10.10 5.12 9.64
C GLY A 75 -10.16 6.00 10.89
N SER A 76 -9.71 5.45 12.02
CA SER A 76 -9.61 6.23 13.25
C SER A 76 -8.66 7.42 13.01
N TRP A 77 -8.82 8.50 13.78
CA TRP A 77 -7.86 9.60 13.72
C TRP A 77 -6.43 9.13 13.99
N THR A 78 -6.27 8.10 14.83
CA THR A 78 -5.00 7.42 15.05
C THR A 78 -4.45 6.79 13.77
N ASP A 79 -5.27 6.11 12.96
CA ASP A 79 -4.84 5.55 11.68
C ASP A 79 -4.42 6.64 10.68
N ALA A 80 -5.16 7.75 10.64
CA ALA A 80 -4.82 8.88 9.78
C ALA A 80 -3.48 9.51 10.17
N LEU A 81 -3.23 9.68 11.48
CA LEU A 81 -1.97 10.21 11.99
C LEU A 81 -0.81 9.24 11.76
N LEU A 82 -1.01 7.93 11.96
CA LEU A 82 0.01 6.90 11.71
C LEU A 82 0.35 6.78 10.22
N ALA A 83 -0.61 7.00 9.32
CA ALA A 83 -0.38 7.00 7.89
C ALA A 83 0.35 8.26 7.39
N LEU A 84 0.18 9.38 8.10
CA LEU A 84 0.84 10.66 7.83
C LEU A 84 2.33 10.65 8.24
N GLN A 85 2.68 9.92 9.31
CA GLN A 85 4.02 9.89 9.89
C GLN A 85 5.19 9.63 8.92
N PRO A 86 5.17 8.62 8.04
CA PRO A 86 6.34 8.36 7.19
C PRO A 86 6.56 9.48 6.18
N HIS A 87 5.49 10.17 5.75
CA HIS A 87 5.61 11.37 4.91
C HIS A 87 6.23 12.53 5.67
N LEU A 88 5.80 12.79 6.91
CA LEU A 88 6.38 13.85 7.74
C LEU A 88 7.83 13.57 8.12
N LEU A 89 8.19 12.31 8.37
CA LEU A 89 9.57 11.91 8.63
C LEU A 89 10.46 12.28 7.44
N VAL A 90 10.05 11.93 6.22
CA VAL A 90 10.82 12.29 5.01
C VAL A 90 10.82 13.80 4.77
N ALA A 91 9.69 14.49 4.99
CA ALA A 91 9.64 15.95 4.92
C ALA A 91 10.62 16.61 5.90
N ALA A 92 10.73 16.09 7.13
CA ALA A 92 11.66 16.59 8.13
C ALA A 92 13.13 16.37 7.73
N LEU A 93 13.46 15.24 7.08
CA LEU A 93 14.80 15.00 6.54
C LEU A 93 15.21 16.05 5.51
N PHE A 94 14.28 16.47 4.65
CA PHE A 94 14.53 17.54 3.67
C PHE A 94 14.55 18.93 4.31
N LEU A 95 13.61 19.21 5.23
CA LEU A 95 13.55 20.49 5.92
C LEU A 95 14.83 20.79 6.72
N THR A 96 15.41 19.75 7.32
CA THR A 96 16.64 19.84 8.13
C THR A 96 17.91 19.56 7.33
N HIS A 97 17.79 19.30 6.02
CA HIS A 97 18.90 18.91 5.15
C HIS A 97 19.64 17.62 5.58
N LEU A 98 19.09 16.86 6.54
CA LEU A 98 19.70 15.63 7.07
C LEU A 98 19.68 14.46 6.10
N TRP A 99 18.95 14.57 4.98
CA TRP A 99 18.96 13.56 3.92
C TRP A 99 20.36 13.38 3.28
N THR A 100 21.28 14.33 3.42
CA THR A 100 22.67 14.18 2.94
C THR A 100 23.53 13.31 3.86
N SER A 101 23.07 13.01 5.07
CA SER A 101 23.78 12.17 6.02
C SER A 101 23.42 10.68 5.81
N PRO A 102 24.39 9.82 5.46
CA PRO A 102 24.11 8.40 5.21
C PRO A 102 23.67 7.66 6.47
N LEU A 103 24.19 8.06 7.64
CA LEU A 103 23.81 7.48 8.92
C LEU A 103 22.36 7.80 9.28
N VAL A 104 21.93 9.05 9.08
CA VAL A 104 20.55 9.47 9.36
C VAL A 104 19.59 8.83 8.38
N LEU A 105 19.95 8.74 7.09
CA LEU A 105 19.16 8.00 6.10
C LEU A 105 19.01 6.53 6.46
N LEU A 106 20.09 5.86 6.86
CA LEU A 106 20.07 4.45 7.24
C LEU A 106 19.22 4.22 8.50
N ALA A 107 19.37 5.06 9.51
CA ALA A 107 18.55 4.99 10.73
C ALA A 107 17.06 5.23 10.43
N SER A 108 16.76 6.23 9.60
CA SER A 108 15.39 6.54 9.15
C SER A 108 14.77 5.38 8.39
N PHE A 109 15.52 4.79 7.46
CA PHE A 109 15.08 3.61 6.73
C PHE A 109 14.86 2.41 7.66
N GLY A 110 15.79 2.15 8.59
CA GLY A 110 15.65 1.11 9.60
C GLY A 110 14.38 1.27 10.43
N GLY A 111 14.05 2.51 10.83
CA GLY A 111 12.80 2.83 11.53
C GLY A 111 11.56 2.55 10.67
N VAL A 112 11.55 3.01 9.42
CA VAL A 112 10.45 2.75 8.47
C VAL A 112 10.24 1.24 8.26
N LEU A 113 11.33 0.50 8.04
CA LEU A 113 11.29 -0.94 7.83
C LEU A 113 10.80 -1.68 9.08
N TYR A 114 11.26 -1.27 10.27
CA TYR A 114 10.80 -1.85 11.53
C TYR A 114 9.28 -1.65 11.73
N VAL A 115 8.76 -0.46 11.48
CA VAL A 115 7.32 -0.18 11.56
C VAL A 115 6.54 -0.98 10.51
N ALA A 116 7.04 -1.05 9.27
CA ALA A 116 6.43 -1.82 8.20
C ALA A 116 6.32 -3.32 8.55
N LEU A 117 7.41 -3.93 9.04
CA LEU A 117 7.46 -5.34 9.42
C LEU A 117 6.60 -5.63 10.67
N SER A 118 6.69 -4.78 11.69
CA SER A 118 5.92 -4.96 12.92
C SER A 118 4.40 -4.81 12.70
N GLY A 119 3.99 -3.83 11.88
CA GLY A 119 2.59 -3.67 11.47
C GLY A 119 2.10 -4.83 10.60
N TRP A 120 2.98 -5.37 9.76
CA TRP A 120 2.64 -6.53 8.93
C TRP A 120 2.38 -7.77 9.77
N ALA A 121 3.19 -8.00 10.81
CA ALA A 121 3.01 -9.10 11.76
C ALA A 121 1.72 -9.00 12.59
N ARG A 122 1.21 -7.78 12.85
CA ARG A 122 0.05 -7.54 13.73
C ARG A 122 -1.31 -7.51 13.04
N GLY A 123 -1.39 -7.76 11.73
CA GLY A 123 -2.67 -7.90 11.01
C GLY A 123 -2.96 -6.85 9.94
N ARG A 124 -1.94 -6.15 9.43
CA ARG A 124 -1.99 -5.31 8.21
C ARG A 124 -3.09 -4.22 8.22
N PRO A 125 -3.03 -3.26 9.16
CA PRO A 125 -3.96 -2.14 9.19
C PRO A 125 -3.77 -1.20 7.99
N ASN A 126 -4.82 -0.45 7.62
CA ASN A 126 -4.82 0.40 6.43
C ASN A 126 -3.79 1.55 6.46
N TRP A 127 -3.33 1.97 7.63
CA TRP A 127 -2.30 2.99 7.76
C TRP A 127 -0.88 2.50 7.44
N LEU A 128 -0.69 1.18 7.30
CA LEU A 128 0.63 0.58 7.06
C LEU A 128 1.12 0.77 5.61
N TYR A 129 0.22 1.03 4.66
CA TYR A 129 0.58 1.08 3.24
C TYR A 129 1.65 2.11 2.88
N PRO A 130 1.59 3.36 3.37
CA PRO A 130 2.67 4.32 3.16
C PRO A 130 4.01 3.81 3.69
N TRP A 131 4.04 3.20 4.89
CA TRP A 131 5.25 2.64 5.47
C TRP A 131 5.87 1.55 4.60
N ILE A 132 5.04 0.66 4.06
CA ILE A 132 5.49 -0.36 3.11
C ILE A 132 6.05 0.34 1.87
N GLY A 133 5.33 1.30 1.30
CA GLY A 133 5.80 2.10 0.16
C GLY A 133 7.20 2.67 0.37
N TYR A 134 7.41 3.37 1.48
CA TYR A 134 8.72 3.92 1.82
C TYR A 134 9.78 2.84 2.05
N SER A 135 9.42 1.66 2.56
CA SER A 135 10.36 0.55 2.70
C SER A 135 10.91 0.02 1.36
N LEU A 136 10.22 0.35 0.24
CA LEU A 136 10.66 -0.01 -1.11
C LEU A 136 11.67 1.00 -1.69
N THR A 137 11.92 2.11 -1.02
CA THR A 137 12.80 3.19 -1.52
C THR A 137 14.22 2.72 -1.81
N PRO A 138 14.90 1.92 -0.94
CA PRO A 138 16.25 1.47 -1.25
C PRO A 138 16.33 0.57 -2.47
N LEU A 139 15.25 -0.12 -2.82
CA LEU A 139 15.22 -0.88 -4.06
C LEU A 139 15.29 0.05 -5.27
N ILE A 140 14.46 1.10 -5.28
CA ILE A 140 14.49 2.12 -6.33
C ILE A 140 15.87 2.79 -6.37
N ALA A 141 16.45 3.12 -5.22
CA ALA A 141 17.81 3.64 -5.16
C ALA A 141 18.81 2.67 -5.81
N THR A 142 18.77 1.39 -5.43
CA THR A 142 19.64 0.36 -5.97
C THR A 142 19.52 0.26 -7.50
N VAL A 143 18.30 0.33 -8.04
CA VAL A 143 18.04 0.37 -9.50
C VAL A 143 18.83 1.49 -10.18
N PHE A 144 18.66 2.72 -9.70
CA PHE A 144 19.26 3.89 -10.35
C PHE A 144 20.78 3.95 -10.16
N TYR A 145 21.29 3.68 -8.96
CA TYR A 145 22.73 3.70 -8.70
C TYR A 145 23.50 2.59 -9.41
N SER A 146 22.88 1.43 -9.63
CA SER A 146 23.54 0.30 -10.30
C SER A 146 23.43 0.33 -11.81
N MET A 147 22.63 1.23 -12.40
CA MET A 147 22.31 1.21 -13.82
C MET A 147 23.56 1.32 -14.71
N ASP A 148 24.52 2.19 -14.36
CA ASP A 148 25.77 2.35 -15.10
C ASP A 148 26.67 1.11 -14.97
N PHE A 149 26.78 0.53 -13.76
CA PHE A 149 27.52 -0.71 -13.53
C PHE A 149 26.95 -1.89 -14.33
N VAL A 150 25.62 -2.07 -14.28
CA VAL A 150 24.92 -3.14 -15.00
C VAL A 150 25.07 -2.95 -16.50
N TYR A 151 24.89 -1.72 -17.01
CA TYR A 151 25.03 -1.43 -18.43
C TYR A 151 26.44 -1.71 -18.96
N ARG A 152 27.48 -1.23 -18.26
CA ARG A 152 28.88 -1.47 -18.65
C ARG A 152 29.21 -2.95 -18.60
N SER A 153 28.90 -3.62 -17.50
CA SER A 153 29.21 -5.05 -17.33
C SER A 153 28.46 -5.93 -18.34
N ALA A 154 27.20 -5.59 -18.66
CA ALA A 154 26.43 -6.30 -19.68
C ALA A 154 26.98 -6.07 -21.09
N ARG A 155 27.38 -4.82 -21.41
CA ARG A 155 28.01 -4.48 -22.68
C ARG A 155 29.32 -5.24 -22.87
N ASP A 156 30.15 -5.30 -21.83
CA ASP A 156 31.45 -5.99 -21.88
C ASP A 156 31.29 -7.51 -22.05
N LEU A 157 30.24 -8.10 -21.47
CA LEU A 157 29.89 -9.50 -21.68
C LEU A 157 29.42 -9.75 -23.13
N LEU A 158 28.56 -8.87 -23.67
CA LEU A 158 28.03 -8.98 -25.03
C LEU A 158 29.10 -8.81 -26.12
N LEU A 159 30.11 -7.99 -25.87
CA LEU A 159 31.23 -7.76 -26.79
C LEU A 159 32.32 -8.85 -26.73
N GLY A 160 32.07 -9.95 -26.00
CA GLY A 160 32.93 -11.12 -26.00
C GLY A 160 34.21 -10.98 -25.17
N SER A 161 34.19 -10.14 -24.13
CA SER A 161 35.32 -10.03 -23.21
C SER A 161 35.56 -11.35 -22.45
N ARG A 162 36.79 -11.59 -21.99
CA ARG A 162 37.12 -12.79 -21.21
C ARG A 162 36.37 -12.75 -19.87
N LEU A 163 35.87 -13.92 -19.45
CA LEU A 163 35.23 -14.11 -18.14
C LEU A 163 36.14 -13.56 -17.03
N SER A 164 35.66 -12.50 -16.39
CA SER A 164 36.35 -11.76 -15.33
C SER A 164 35.50 -11.76 -14.05
N LEU A 165 36.10 -11.36 -12.93
CA LEU A 165 35.42 -11.23 -11.64
C LEU A 165 34.17 -10.33 -11.70
N GLN A 166 34.16 -9.35 -12.60
CA GLN A 166 33.02 -8.43 -12.82
C GLN A 166 31.78 -9.16 -13.35
N HIS A 167 31.96 -10.24 -14.12
CA HIS A 167 30.85 -11.03 -14.66
C HIS A 167 30.19 -11.88 -13.58
N VAL A 168 30.98 -12.42 -12.64
CA VAL A 168 30.45 -13.13 -11.45
C VAL A 168 29.69 -12.15 -10.55
N GLN A 169 30.23 -10.95 -10.35
CA GLN A 169 29.55 -9.88 -9.62
C GLN A 169 28.24 -9.47 -10.31
N LEU A 170 28.23 -9.33 -11.64
CA LEU A 170 27.03 -9.04 -12.42
C LEU A 170 25.97 -10.13 -12.22
N LEU A 171 26.36 -11.41 -12.30
CA LEU A 171 25.41 -12.52 -12.14
C LEU A 171 24.80 -12.54 -10.72
N LEU A 172 25.63 -12.43 -9.68
CA LEU A 172 25.16 -12.32 -8.29
C LEU A 172 24.22 -11.12 -8.11
N PHE A 173 24.58 -9.98 -8.71
CA PHE A 173 23.80 -8.75 -8.65
C PHE A 173 22.44 -8.93 -9.32
N VAL A 174 22.39 -9.50 -10.54
CA VAL A 174 21.15 -9.79 -11.27
C VAL A 174 20.27 -10.78 -10.50
N THR A 175 20.85 -11.83 -9.89
CA THR A 175 20.09 -12.77 -9.05
C THR A 175 19.47 -12.07 -7.85
N LEU A 176 20.25 -11.24 -7.14
CA LEU A 176 19.74 -10.47 -6.01
C LEU A 176 18.62 -9.51 -6.45
N TYR A 177 18.80 -8.87 -7.60
CA TYR A 177 17.84 -7.95 -8.18
C TYR A 177 16.52 -8.62 -8.55
N ALA A 178 16.59 -9.80 -9.18
CA ALA A 178 15.42 -10.62 -9.50
C ALA A 178 14.68 -11.05 -8.22
N LEU A 179 15.40 -11.42 -7.16
CA LEU A 179 14.81 -11.75 -5.86
C LEU A 179 14.08 -10.55 -5.27
N PHE A 180 14.70 -9.37 -5.25
CA PHE A 180 14.09 -8.15 -4.73
C PHE A 180 12.85 -7.71 -5.53
N ILE A 181 12.92 -7.72 -6.86
CA ILE A 181 11.76 -7.45 -7.72
C ILE A 181 10.66 -8.48 -7.50
N GLY A 182 11.01 -9.75 -7.33
CA GLY A 182 10.06 -10.81 -6.98
C GLY A 182 9.34 -10.53 -5.67
N LEU A 183 10.07 -10.17 -4.61
CA LEU A 183 9.49 -9.82 -3.30
C LEU A 183 8.57 -8.60 -3.38
N MET A 184 8.95 -7.58 -4.16
CA MET A 184 8.11 -6.42 -4.46
C MET A 184 6.83 -6.82 -5.18
N ALA A 185 6.95 -7.55 -6.27
CA ALA A 185 5.83 -7.99 -7.09
C ALA A 185 4.86 -8.82 -6.24
N LEU A 186 5.37 -9.74 -5.42
CA LEU A 186 4.56 -10.51 -4.48
C LEU A 186 3.85 -9.61 -3.46
N SER A 187 4.53 -8.60 -2.92
CA SER A 187 3.93 -7.65 -1.99
C SER A 187 2.82 -6.83 -2.65
N VAL A 188 3.08 -6.27 -3.84
CA VAL A 188 2.11 -5.50 -4.62
C VAL A 188 0.92 -6.37 -5.03
N VAL A 189 1.15 -7.56 -5.61
CA VAL A 189 0.10 -8.51 -6.03
C VAL A 189 -0.79 -8.88 -4.85
N ARG A 190 -0.20 -9.14 -3.68
CA ARG A 190 -0.98 -9.45 -2.46
C ARG A 190 -1.88 -8.29 -2.05
N VAL A 191 -1.45 -7.04 -2.22
CA VAL A 191 -2.25 -5.85 -1.90
C VAL A 191 -3.29 -5.58 -2.98
N VAL A 192 -2.93 -5.72 -4.25
CA VAL A 192 -3.84 -5.57 -5.41
C VAL A 192 -5.00 -6.55 -5.33
N LYS A 193 -4.74 -7.81 -4.96
CA LYS A 193 -5.79 -8.82 -4.74
C LYS A 193 -6.80 -8.44 -3.66
N ARG A 194 -6.45 -7.50 -2.76
CA ARG A 194 -7.34 -6.98 -1.72
C ARG A 194 -8.12 -5.75 -2.20
N ASP A 195 -7.40 -4.76 -2.73
CA ASP A 195 -7.96 -3.57 -3.39
C ASP A 195 -6.83 -2.87 -4.14
N TRP A 196 -6.99 -2.70 -5.45
CA TRP A 196 -6.02 -1.99 -6.28
C TRP A 196 -5.76 -0.56 -5.79
N LEU A 197 -6.76 0.11 -5.21
CA LEU A 197 -6.64 1.49 -4.76
C LEU A 197 -5.66 1.61 -3.57
N LEU A 198 -5.60 0.58 -2.73
CA LEU A 198 -4.67 0.50 -1.61
C LEU A 198 -3.25 0.19 -2.10
N ALA A 199 -3.11 -0.54 -3.20
CA ALA A 199 -1.82 -0.73 -3.85
C ALA A 199 -1.31 0.57 -4.50
N SER A 200 -2.18 1.34 -5.18
CA SER A 200 -1.82 2.66 -5.70
C SER A 200 -1.42 3.61 -4.55
N TYR A 201 -2.13 3.55 -3.43
CA TYR A 201 -1.79 4.31 -2.22
C TYR A 201 -0.44 3.87 -1.59
N MET A 202 -0.10 2.59 -1.64
CA MET A 202 1.18 2.07 -1.17
C MET A 202 2.34 2.57 -2.04
N ILE A 203 2.17 2.60 -3.36
CA ILE A 203 3.21 2.99 -4.34
C ILE A 203 3.29 4.52 -4.51
N PHE A 204 2.31 5.24 -3.96
CA PHE A 204 2.14 6.69 -4.06
C PHE A 204 3.37 7.58 -3.79
N PRO A 205 4.27 7.31 -2.82
CA PRO A 205 5.47 8.12 -2.62
C PRO A 205 6.58 7.85 -3.65
N LEU A 206 6.53 6.71 -4.36
CA LEU A 206 7.62 6.25 -5.22
C LEU A 206 7.88 7.16 -6.44
N PRO A 207 6.88 7.79 -7.08
CA PRO A 207 7.14 8.73 -8.15
C PRO A 207 8.00 9.91 -7.76
N VAL A 208 7.65 10.54 -6.64
CA VAL A 208 8.36 11.71 -6.11
C VAL A 208 9.79 11.32 -5.73
N LEU A 209 9.95 10.19 -5.02
CA LEU A 209 11.25 9.67 -4.65
C LEU A 209 12.08 9.26 -5.87
N GLY A 210 11.48 8.61 -6.86
CA GLY A 210 12.18 8.15 -8.07
C GLY A 210 12.74 9.31 -8.89
N VAL A 211 11.99 10.41 -8.99
CA VAL A 211 12.46 11.64 -9.66
C VAL A 211 13.70 12.19 -8.96
N TRP A 212 13.68 12.29 -7.63
CA TRP A 212 14.81 12.78 -6.84
C TRP A 212 16.02 11.82 -6.85
N ILE A 213 15.79 10.53 -6.62
CA ILE A 213 16.83 9.49 -6.63
C ILE A 213 17.54 9.44 -7.99
N SER A 214 16.78 9.50 -9.09
CA SER A 214 17.36 9.41 -10.43
C SER A 214 18.33 10.56 -10.71
N GLU A 215 18.03 11.75 -10.21
CA GLU A 215 18.91 12.92 -10.39
C GLU A 215 20.11 12.91 -9.46
N ILE A 216 19.94 12.49 -8.20
CA ILE A 216 21.10 12.30 -7.31
C ILE A 216 22.04 11.23 -7.87
N ALA A 217 21.49 10.12 -8.37
CA ALA A 217 22.29 9.06 -8.98
C ALA A 217 23.04 9.56 -10.23
N ARG A 218 22.45 10.49 -11.00
CA ARG A 218 23.09 11.12 -12.17
C ARG A 218 24.21 12.09 -11.78
N ILE A 219 23.93 12.99 -10.84
CA ILE A 219 24.88 14.03 -10.40
C ILE A 219 26.04 13.41 -9.61
N GLY A 220 25.82 12.25 -8.98
CA GLY A 220 26.83 11.59 -8.16
C GLY A 220 27.14 12.38 -6.90
N VAL A 221 26.10 13.02 -6.32
CA VAL A 221 26.23 13.83 -5.10
C VAL A 221 26.96 13.01 -4.04
N ARG A 222 28.07 13.55 -3.54
CA ARG A 222 28.80 12.93 -2.45
C ARG A 222 28.06 13.25 -1.15
N PHE A 223 27.54 12.22 -0.49
CA PHE A 223 26.98 12.35 0.85
C PHE A 223 27.98 13.06 1.78
N ASN A 224 27.47 13.91 2.68
CA ASN A 224 28.25 14.82 3.53
C ASN A 224 29.08 15.92 2.80
N SER A 225 28.84 16.21 1.52
CA SER A 225 29.42 17.41 0.89
C SER A 225 28.43 18.57 0.91
N ALA A 226 28.90 19.76 1.28
CA ALA A 226 28.11 20.99 1.27
C ALA A 226 27.98 21.54 -0.16
N ASP A 227 27.41 20.75 -1.07
CA ASP A 227 27.17 21.16 -2.45
C ASP A 227 25.95 22.10 -2.48
N PRO A 228 26.08 23.37 -2.93
CA PRO A 228 24.95 24.29 -3.05
C PRO A 228 23.80 23.74 -3.90
N ALA A 229 24.06 22.86 -4.87
CA ALA A 229 23.04 22.25 -5.71
C ALA A 229 22.10 21.31 -4.93
N SER A 230 22.56 20.75 -3.81
CA SER A 230 21.76 19.84 -2.98
C SER A 230 20.62 20.58 -2.27
N TYR A 231 20.84 21.82 -1.81
CA TYR A 231 19.84 22.64 -1.12
C TYR A 231 18.63 23.02 -2.00
N ALA A 232 18.78 22.97 -3.34
CA ALA A 232 17.68 23.22 -4.26
C ALA A 232 16.52 22.22 -4.09
N TRP A 233 16.80 21.04 -3.55
CA TRP A 233 15.81 19.97 -3.34
C TRP A 233 15.01 20.09 -2.05
N ASP A 234 15.54 20.77 -1.03
CA ASP A 234 14.96 20.76 0.32
C ASP A 234 13.54 21.31 0.35
N ARG A 235 13.33 22.50 -0.21
CA ARG A 235 12.01 23.16 -0.25
C ARG A 235 10.96 22.38 -1.05
N PRO A 236 11.19 22.01 -2.33
CA PRO A 236 10.19 21.31 -3.12
C PRO A 236 9.89 19.91 -2.56
N MET A 237 10.90 19.20 -2.05
CA MET A 237 10.69 17.89 -1.41
C MET A 237 9.87 18.01 -0.13
N THR A 238 10.22 18.96 0.75
CA THR A 238 9.47 19.18 1.99
C THR A 238 8.00 19.46 1.69
N ALA A 239 7.73 20.38 0.77
CA ALA A 239 6.37 20.72 0.36
C ALA A 239 5.62 19.52 -0.26
N ALA A 240 6.28 18.77 -1.13
CA ALA A 240 5.71 17.56 -1.74
C ALA A 240 5.34 16.53 -0.66
N PHE A 241 6.24 16.21 0.27
CA PHE A 241 5.96 15.20 1.29
C PHE A 241 4.93 15.64 2.33
N VAL A 242 4.88 16.92 2.69
CA VAL A 242 3.78 17.45 3.50
C VAL A 242 2.44 17.27 2.78
N LEU A 243 2.39 17.59 1.48
CA LEU A 243 1.19 17.42 0.66
C LEU A 243 0.78 15.94 0.53
N LEU A 244 1.72 15.03 0.27
CA LEU A 244 1.49 13.58 0.25
C LEU A 244 0.96 13.09 1.60
N GLY A 245 1.50 13.62 2.69
CA GLY A 245 1.05 13.33 4.05
C GLY A 245 -0.40 13.74 4.31
N ILE A 246 -0.77 14.97 3.96
CA ILE A 246 -2.15 15.46 4.09
C ILE A 246 -3.09 14.58 3.25
N CYS A 247 -2.69 14.24 2.03
CA CYS A 247 -3.43 13.33 1.17
C CYS A 247 -3.60 11.94 1.81
N ALA A 248 -2.56 11.38 2.42
CA ALA A 248 -2.61 10.11 3.14
C ALA A 248 -3.64 10.12 4.30
N ALA A 249 -3.63 11.18 5.10
CA ALA A 249 -4.61 11.36 6.17
C ALA A 249 -6.04 11.48 5.62
N LEU A 250 -6.24 12.31 4.58
CA LEU A 250 -7.56 12.51 3.95
C LEU A 250 -8.07 11.25 3.26
N PHE A 251 -7.19 10.47 2.61
CA PHE A 251 -7.53 9.22 1.93
C PHE A 251 -8.22 8.24 2.88
N LEU A 252 -7.74 8.11 4.12
CA LEU A 252 -8.34 7.26 5.15
C LEU A 252 -9.67 7.80 5.72
N ARG A 253 -9.98 9.09 5.51
CA ARG A 253 -11.17 9.77 6.06
C ARG A 253 -12.31 9.88 5.04
N ILE A 254 -11.98 9.99 3.75
CA ILE A 254 -12.96 10.10 2.66
C ILE A 254 -13.74 8.79 2.50
N ARG A 255 -15.07 8.88 2.40
CA ARG A 255 -15.96 7.71 2.20
C ARG A 255 -16.19 7.37 0.72
N ARG A 256 -16.09 8.35 -0.18
CA ARG A 256 -16.38 8.17 -1.62
C ARG A 256 -15.14 7.66 -2.37
N ARG A 257 -15.24 6.48 -3.00
CA ARG A 257 -14.12 5.87 -3.76
C ARG A 257 -13.60 6.78 -4.87
N LEU A 258 -14.48 7.42 -5.64
CA LEU A 258 -14.09 8.36 -6.70
C LEU A 258 -13.30 9.55 -6.15
N ALA A 259 -13.70 10.10 -5.00
CA ALA A 259 -12.97 11.20 -4.38
C ALA A 259 -11.57 10.77 -3.90
N ARG A 260 -11.40 9.52 -3.43
CA ARG A 260 -10.08 8.97 -3.10
C ARG A 260 -9.18 8.85 -4.34
N ILE A 261 -9.73 8.40 -5.47
CA ILE A 261 -9.00 8.30 -6.74
C ILE A 261 -8.58 9.68 -7.23
N LEU A 262 -9.50 10.65 -7.25
CA LEU A 262 -9.20 12.02 -7.66
C LEU A 262 -8.18 12.68 -6.74
N LEU A 263 -8.31 12.48 -5.42
CA LEU A 263 -7.36 13.00 -4.43
C LEU A 263 -5.95 12.42 -4.67
N LEU A 264 -5.82 11.09 -4.77
CA LEU A 264 -4.53 10.45 -5.05
C LEU A 264 -3.95 10.91 -6.39
N GLY A 265 -4.77 10.95 -7.44
CA GLY A 265 -4.35 11.37 -8.76
C GLY A 265 -3.81 12.80 -8.78
N ALA A 266 -4.61 13.74 -8.29
CA ALA A 266 -4.25 15.16 -8.25
C ALA A 266 -3.02 15.40 -7.38
N THR A 267 -2.94 14.75 -6.21
CA THR A 267 -1.82 14.94 -5.28
C THR A 267 -0.54 14.31 -5.81
N CYS A 268 -0.60 13.09 -6.38
CA CYS A 268 0.58 12.42 -6.95
C CYS A 268 1.15 13.23 -8.11
N LEU A 269 0.29 13.64 -9.04
CA LEU A 269 0.68 14.44 -10.20
C LEU A 269 1.23 15.80 -9.77
N GLY A 270 0.52 16.50 -8.88
CA GLY A 270 0.93 17.80 -8.36
C GLY A 270 2.26 17.77 -7.61
N ALA A 271 2.47 16.79 -6.74
CA ALA A 271 3.72 16.59 -6.02
C ALA A 271 4.88 16.25 -6.96
N THR A 272 4.65 15.37 -7.94
CA THR A 272 5.67 15.00 -8.93
C THR A 272 6.05 16.21 -9.79
N ILE A 273 5.08 16.99 -10.27
CA ILE A 273 5.31 18.22 -11.03
C ILE A 273 6.08 19.25 -10.20
N LEU A 274 5.68 19.48 -8.95
CA LEU A 274 6.33 20.44 -8.04
C LEU A 274 7.83 20.12 -7.91
N VAL A 275 8.15 18.84 -7.74
CA VAL A 275 9.51 18.35 -7.64
C VAL A 275 10.25 18.43 -8.96
N GLY A 276 9.63 18.00 -10.06
CA GLY A 276 10.29 18.03 -11.36
C GLY A 276 10.49 19.44 -11.93
N ARG A 277 9.94 20.49 -11.33
CA ARG A 277 10.34 21.88 -11.64
C ARG A 277 11.83 22.12 -11.41
N VAL A 278 12.44 21.43 -10.44
CA VAL A 278 13.90 21.49 -10.21
C VAL A 278 14.64 20.92 -11.42
N LEU A 279 14.14 19.83 -12.00
CA LEU A 279 14.73 19.19 -13.18
C LEU A 279 14.45 19.92 -14.50
N LEU A 280 13.31 20.61 -14.61
CA LEU A 280 12.96 21.37 -15.81
C LEU A 280 13.92 22.55 -16.06
N GLN A 281 14.64 23.00 -15.04
CA GLN A 281 15.72 23.99 -15.19
C GLN A 281 16.95 23.43 -15.90
N THR A 282 17.17 22.10 -15.88
CA THR A 282 18.36 21.43 -16.43
C THR A 282 18.09 20.56 -17.65
N SER A 283 16.88 20.03 -17.85
CA SER A 283 16.54 19.15 -18.99
C SER A 283 15.04 19.18 -19.31
N THR A 284 14.65 19.42 -20.57
CA THR A 284 13.26 19.77 -20.92
C THR A 284 12.41 18.60 -21.45
N MET A 285 12.91 17.75 -22.36
CA MET A 285 12.04 16.78 -23.07
C MET A 285 11.81 15.44 -22.36
N LEU A 286 12.86 14.83 -21.78
CA LEU A 286 12.76 13.54 -21.09
C LEU A 286 12.06 13.68 -19.72
N THR A 287 12.28 14.83 -19.07
CA THR A 287 11.70 15.20 -17.78
C THR A 287 10.19 15.31 -17.82
N LEU A 288 9.63 15.90 -18.88
CA LEU A 288 8.17 16.03 -19.08
C LEU A 288 7.47 14.67 -19.19
N ARG A 289 8.07 13.71 -19.89
CA ARG A 289 7.53 12.34 -20.02
C ARG A 289 7.57 11.59 -18.69
N LEU A 290 8.64 11.75 -17.91
CA LEU A 290 8.75 11.17 -16.57
C LEU A 290 7.77 11.80 -15.57
N LEU A 291 7.59 13.13 -15.64
CA LEU A 291 6.70 13.90 -14.76
C LEU A 291 5.23 13.49 -14.86
N VAL A 292 4.78 13.07 -16.04
CA VAL A 292 3.38 12.69 -16.30
C VAL A 292 3.21 11.18 -16.36
N GLY A 293 4.10 10.49 -17.07
CA GLY A 293 4.00 9.04 -17.29
C GLY A 293 4.20 8.23 -16.01
N LEU A 294 5.12 8.65 -15.14
CA LEU A 294 5.45 7.91 -13.93
C LEU A 294 4.33 7.94 -12.87
N PRO A 295 3.73 9.09 -12.51
CA PRO A 295 2.57 9.10 -11.62
C PRO A 295 1.35 8.38 -12.23
N LEU A 296 1.07 8.56 -13.52
CA LEU A 296 -0.02 7.83 -14.19
C LEU A 296 0.20 6.31 -14.13
N PHE A 297 1.41 5.85 -14.42
CA PHE A 297 1.76 4.44 -14.33
C PHE A 297 1.57 3.92 -12.90
N THR A 298 2.04 4.63 -11.88
CA THR A 298 1.87 4.18 -10.49
C THR A 298 0.41 4.10 -10.02
N LEU A 299 -0.46 4.95 -10.57
CA LEU A 299 -1.88 4.96 -10.23
C LEU A 299 -2.66 3.88 -10.98
N LEU A 300 -2.35 3.66 -12.26
CA LEU A 300 -3.08 2.78 -13.16
C LEU A 300 -2.53 1.35 -13.22
N ALA A 301 -1.24 1.14 -12.98
CA ALA A 301 -0.63 -0.19 -13.01
C ALA A 301 -1.30 -1.17 -12.03
N PRO A 302 -1.65 -0.79 -10.79
CA PRO A 302 -2.42 -1.67 -9.90
C PRO A 302 -3.80 -2.05 -10.44
N ALA A 303 -4.49 -1.13 -11.12
CA ALA A 303 -5.80 -1.39 -11.70
C ALA A 303 -5.72 -2.35 -12.91
N LEU A 304 -4.71 -2.18 -13.77
CA LEU A 304 -4.44 -3.10 -14.88
C LEU A 304 -4.05 -4.49 -14.35
N LEU A 305 -3.27 -4.54 -13.28
CA LEU A 305 -2.86 -5.80 -12.66
C LEU A 305 -4.05 -6.54 -12.04
N GLU A 306 -5.01 -5.82 -11.45
CA GLU A 306 -6.26 -6.41 -10.96
C GLU A 306 -7.08 -7.03 -12.10
N GLN A 307 -7.17 -6.36 -13.25
CA GLN A 307 -7.88 -6.88 -14.43
C GLN A 307 -7.25 -8.18 -14.95
N ILE A 308 -5.92 -8.29 -14.92
CA ILE A 308 -5.19 -9.48 -15.38
C ILE A 308 -5.28 -10.63 -14.39
N LEU A 309 -5.21 -10.34 -13.08
CA LEU A 309 -5.21 -11.36 -12.03
C LEU A 309 -6.59 -11.97 -11.75
N GLY A 310 -7.66 -11.31 -12.20
CA GLY A 310 -9.04 -11.67 -11.85
C GLY A 310 -9.34 -11.40 -10.37
N HIS A 311 -10.61 -11.24 -10.02
CA HIS A 311 -11.00 -11.18 -8.61
C HIS A 311 -10.53 -12.45 -7.91
N GLY A 312 -9.68 -12.30 -6.88
CA GLY A 312 -9.22 -13.43 -6.09
C GLY A 312 -10.44 -14.17 -5.56
N GLU A 313 -10.56 -15.47 -5.91
CA GLU A 313 -11.63 -16.30 -5.38
C GLU A 313 -11.66 -16.19 -3.85
N PRO A 314 -12.86 -16.09 -3.24
CA PRO A 314 -12.97 -16.16 -1.80
C PRO A 314 -12.39 -17.50 -1.34
N ILE A 315 -11.49 -17.44 -0.36
CA ILE A 315 -10.96 -18.62 0.33
C ILE A 315 -12.17 -19.43 0.80
N ARG A 316 -12.47 -20.54 0.10
CA ARG A 316 -13.41 -21.55 0.55
C ARG A 316 -12.91 -22.02 1.93
N PRO A 317 -13.71 -21.91 3.01
CA PRO A 317 -13.36 -22.64 4.22
C PRO A 317 -13.28 -24.12 3.84
N ALA A 318 -12.24 -24.78 4.32
CA ALA A 318 -12.03 -26.20 4.12
C ALA A 318 -13.36 -26.93 4.40
N GLN A 319 -13.91 -27.57 3.36
CA GLN A 319 -14.94 -28.58 3.55
C GLN A 319 -14.31 -29.64 4.43
N ASP A 320 -14.77 -29.71 5.67
CA ASP A 320 -14.46 -30.78 6.59
C ASP A 320 -15.13 -32.04 6.06
N SER A 321 -14.42 -32.71 5.15
CA SER A 321 -14.76 -34.01 4.61
C SER A 321 -14.43 -35.04 5.68
N GLY A 322 -15.44 -35.50 6.42
CA GLY A 322 -15.32 -36.81 7.07
C GLY A 322 -16.19 -37.02 8.31
N ARG A 323 -17.48 -37.33 8.11
CA ARG A 323 -18.11 -38.41 8.88
C ARG A 323 -19.04 -39.24 8.00
N PRO A 324 -18.79 -40.54 7.83
CA PRO A 324 -19.72 -41.44 7.15
C PRO A 324 -20.94 -41.69 8.04
N GLN A 325 -22.14 -41.57 7.45
CA GLN A 325 -23.33 -42.19 7.99
C GLN A 325 -23.20 -43.70 7.84
N ALA A 326 -23.09 -44.42 8.95
CA ALA A 326 -23.31 -45.85 9.01
C ALA A 326 -24.47 -46.09 9.99
N ARG A 327 -25.57 -46.60 9.41
CA ARG A 327 -26.73 -47.32 9.98
C ARG A 327 -27.24 -46.87 11.35
#